data_AF-A0A357L8C3-F1
#
_entry.id   AF-A0A357L8C3-F1
#
_cell.length_a   1.000
_cell.length_b   1.000
_cell.length_c   1.000
_cell.angle_alpha   90.00
_cell.angle_beta   90.00
_cell.angle_gamma   90.00
#
_symmetry.space_group_name_H-M   'P 1'
#
loop_
_entity.id
_entity.type
_entity.pdbx_description
1 polymer ?
#
loop_
_entity_poly.entity_id
_entity_poly.type
_entity_poly.pdbx_seq_one_letter_code
_entity_poly.pdbx_strand_id
1 'polypeptide(L)'
;MHVRSPAQPRRFIGGRKISRRTMAAFSAAELNRLKKAAGLLLDAEERLPVLRTLTWDRAIGDAFLKSGGERAPAPAYPQIDPVPPRERIAAARALIDGSSPVHDWLRRFAETTETTASLLSAVGTKGFHTASVALYGAPGSPIADGKRSALDLARRLDGLLADLEGGMRLEPPEGLSASEIKQRLDAALPAHFGADAPRVEVTRNVSGKAAAGRDYIKLREDAMFSDLDVTQLLQHEAFVHIATGKNGQAQANFPLLAESHPGNARTQEGLAVFAEFISGA
;
A
#
# COMPACT_ATOMS: atom_id res chain seq x y z
N MET A 1 -28.62 -49.89 4.07
CA MET A 1 -27.61 -50.63 3.27
C MET A 1 -27.80 -50.23 1.81
N HIS A 2 -27.06 -49.21 1.35
CA HIS A 2 -27.05 -48.75 -0.05
C HIS A 2 -25.59 -48.51 -0.41
N VAL A 3 -25.05 -49.42 -1.20
CA VAL A 3 -23.65 -49.47 -1.60
C VAL A 3 -23.47 -48.56 -2.81
N ARG A 4 -22.45 -47.69 -2.72
CA ARG A 4 -22.01 -46.77 -3.77
C ARG A 4 -21.53 -47.53 -5.01
N SER A 5 -21.96 -47.08 -6.18
CA SER A 5 -21.37 -47.46 -7.48
C SER A 5 -20.15 -46.57 -7.78
N PRO A 6 -19.04 -47.09 -8.34
CA PRO A 6 -17.83 -46.31 -8.55
C PRO A 6 -17.93 -45.39 -9.79
N ALA A 7 -17.57 -44.12 -9.60
CA ALA A 7 -17.53 -43.10 -10.64
C ALA A 7 -16.41 -43.36 -11.65
N GLN A 8 -16.73 -43.30 -12.94
CA GLN A 8 -15.78 -43.30 -14.05
C GLN A 8 -14.90 -42.03 -14.06
N PRO A 9 -13.63 -42.11 -14.48
CA PRO A 9 -12.76 -40.95 -14.56
C PRO A 9 -13.13 -40.05 -15.75
N ARG A 10 -13.53 -38.80 -15.47
CA ARG A 10 -13.72 -37.78 -16.50
C ARG A 10 -12.35 -37.34 -17.05
N ARG A 11 -12.16 -37.55 -18.35
CA ARG A 11 -11.01 -37.05 -19.13
C ARG A 11 -10.94 -35.53 -19.05
N PHE A 12 -9.81 -35.01 -18.58
CA PHE A 12 -9.47 -33.60 -18.67
C PHE A 12 -9.31 -33.20 -20.14
N ILE A 13 -10.10 -32.21 -20.58
CA ILE A 13 -10.00 -31.59 -21.90
C ILE A 13 -8.73 -30.71 -21.92
N GLY A 14 -7.95 -30.85 -22.98
CA GLY A 14 -6.58 -30.36 -23.10
C GLY A 14 -6.38 -28.87 -22.84
N GLY A 15 -5.48 -28.55 -21.91
CA GLY A 15 -4.94 -27.22 -21.74
C GLY A 15 -4.07 -26.83 -22.93
N ARG A 16 -4.31 -25.65 -23.50
CA ARG A 16 -3.35 -24.97 -24.39
C ARG A 16 -2.01 -24.91 -23.67
N LYS A 17 -0.97 -25.53 -24.23
CA LYS A 17 0.41 -25.33 -23.81
C LYS A 17 0.73 -23.84 -23.95
N ILE A 18 0.72 -23.11 -22.85
CA ILE A 18 1.38 -21.81 -22.76
C ILE A 18 2.86 -22.12 -22.98
N SER A 19 3.38 -21.76 -24.16
CA SER A 19 4.79 -21.84 -24.45
C SER A 19 5.53 -21.03 -23.39
N ARG A 20 6.18 -21.70 -22.44
CA ARG A 20 7.16 -21.07 -21.56
C ARG A 20 8.31 -20.65 -22.46
N ARG A 21 8.25 -19.42 -22.98
CA ARG A 21 9.45 -18.72 -23.45
C ARG A 21 10.41 -18.75 -22.27
N THR A 22 11.44 -19.58 -22.34
CA THR A 22 12.55 -19.52 -21.40
C THR A 22 13.14 -18.12 -21.56
N MET A 23 12.85 -17.22 -20.62
CA MET A 23 13.58 -15.95 -20.57
C MET A 23 15.05 -16.34 -20.37
N ALA A 24 15.91 -15.95 -21.32
CA ALA A 24 17.34 -16.13 -21.16
C ALA A 24 17.74 -15.47 -19.84
N ALA A 25 18.43 -16.20 -18.97
CA ALA A 25 18.95 -15.64 -17.74
C ALA A 25 19.91 -14.49 -18.09
N PHE A 26 19.83 -13.40 -17.34
CA PHE A 26 20.78 -12.29 -17.50
C PHE A 26 22.22 -12.79 -17.37
N SER A 27 23.13 -12.18 -18.11
CA SER A 27 24.55 -12.33 -17.81
C SER A 27 24.84 -11.83 -16.39
N ALA A 28 25.87 -12.35 -15.74
CA ALA A 28 26.26 -11.88 -14.41
C ALA A 28 26.57 -10.37 -14.40
N ALA A 29 27.15 -9.84 -15.48
CA ALA A 29 27.43 -8.42 -15.64
C ALA A 29 26.15 -7.59 -15.73
N GLU A 30 25.17 -8.03 -16.52
CA GLU A 30 23.88 -7.37 -16.65
C GLU A 30 23.09 -7.40 -15.34
N LEU A 31 23.02 -8.56 -14.67
CA LEU A 31 22.40 -8.67 -13.36
C LEU A 31 23.03 -7.70 -12.36
N ASN A 32 24.36 -7.62 -12.30
CA ASN A 32 25.05 -6.69 -11.41
C ASN A 32 24.77 -5.22 -11.74
N ARG A 33 24.66 -4.85 -13.02
CA ARG A 33 24.25 -3.50 -13.43
C ARG A 33 22.84 -3.17 -12.96
N LEU A 34 21.90 -4.09 -13.14
CA LEU A 34 20.50 -3.90 -12.71
C LEU A 34 20.36 -3.84 -11.18
N LYS A 35 21.14 -4.65 -10.44
CA LYS A 35 21.22 -4.57 -8.98
C LYS A 35 21.72 -3.19 -8.53
N LYS A 36 22.75 -2.66 -9.19
CA LYS A 36 23.27 -1.31 -8.92
C LYS A 36 22.23 -0.24 -9.24
N ALA A 37 21.52 -0.36 -10.35
CA ALA A 37 20.42 0.55 -10.70
C ALA A 37 19.32 0.53 -9.61
N ALA A 38 18.91 -0.66 -9.16
CA ALA A 38 17.91 -0.81 -8.10
C ALA A 38 18.38 -0.19 -6.77
N GLY A 39 19.65 -0.38 -6.39
CA GLY A 39 20.21 0.26 -5.19
C GLY A 39 20.21 1.79 -5.28
N LEU A 40 20.56 2.35 -6.43
CA LEU A 40 20.48 3.80 -6.65
C LEU A 40 19.04 4.33 -6.57
N LEU A 41 18.05 3.56 -7.04
CA LEU A 41 16.64 3.93 -6.93
C LEU A 41 16.13 3.84 -5.49
N LEU A 42 16.58 2.85 -4.72
CA LEU A 42 16.31 2.75 -3.28
C LEU A 42 16.86 3.97 -2.54
N ASP A 43 18.14 4.29 -2.76
CA ASP A 43 18.80 5.47 -2.18
C ASP A 43 18.08 6.79 -2.52
N ALA A 44 17.41 6.86 -3.68
CA ALA A 44 16.62 8.01 -4.10
C ALA A 44 15.27 8.06 -3.38
N GLU A 45 14.60 6.92 -3.26
CA GLU A 45 13.29 6.78 -2.60
C GLU A 45 13.38 7.11 -1.11
N GLU A 46 14.40 6.63 -0.40
CA GLU A 46 14.58 6.88 1.05
C GLU A 46 14.72 8.38 1.39
N ARG A 47 15.06 9.20 0.40
CA ARG A 47 15.18 10.67 0.50
C ARG A 47 13.85 11.40 0.23
N LEU A 48 12.79 10.68 -0.11
CA LEU A 48 11.50 11.21 -0.53
C LEU A 48 10.36 10.72 0.39
N PRO A 49 10.40 11.03 1.69
CA PRO A 49 9.48 10.47 2.68
C PRO A 49 8.10 11.14 2.63
N VAL A 50 7.25 10.74 1.68
CA VAL A 50 5.97 11.42 1.38
C VAL A 50 5.12 11.68 2.62
N LEU A 51 4.83 10.62 3.38
CA LEU A 51 3.97 10.73 4.57
C LEU A 51 4.59 11.62 5.64
N ARG A 52 5.89 11.49 5.90
CA ARG A 52 6.59 12.30 6.92
C ARG A 52 6.58 13.78 6.55
N THR A 53 6.76 14.10 5.27
CA THR A 53 6.73 15.49 4.78
C THR A 53 5.35 16.12 4.89
N LEU A 54 4.27 15.33 4.73
CA LEU A 54 2.89 15.80 4.73
C LEU A 54 2.18 15.68 6.09
N THR A 55 2.84 15.11 7.10
CA THR A 55 2.25 14.89 8.42
C THR A 55 1.98 16.22 9.12
N TRP A 56 0.79 16.35 9.70
CA TRP A 56 0.40 17.49 10.53
C TRP A 56 0.42 17.10 12.01
N ASP A 57 0.77 18.05 12.86
CA ASP A 57 0.58 17.91 14.31
C ASP A 57 -0.93 17.85 14.63
N ARG A 58 -1.29 17.05 15.63
CA ARG A 58 -2.69 16.90 16.06
C ARG A 58 -3.33 18.23 16.44
N ALA A 59 -2.57 19.16 17.01
CA ALA A 59 -3.05 20.49 17.36
C ALA A 59 -3.61 21.26 16.16
N ILE A 60 -3.11 21.02 14.94
CA ILE A 60 -3.64 21.62 13.71
C ILE A 60 -5.07 21.10 13.44
N GLY A 61 -5.27 19.79 13.55
CA GLY A 61 -6.58 19.16 13.41
C GLY A 61 -7.56 19.58 14.51
N ASP A 62 -7.09 19.61 15.76
CA ASP A 62 -7.89 20.03 16.92
C ASP A 62 -8.35 21.48 16.77
N ALA A 63 -7.46 22.38 16.32
CA ALA A 63 -7.79 23.78 16.06
C ALA A 63 -8.80 23.94 14.91
N PHE A 64 -8.66 23.16 13.84
CA PHE A 64 -9.61 23.12 12.72
C PHE A 64 -11.01 22.74 13.20
N LEU A 65 -11.13 21.61 13.93
CA LEU A 65 -12.40 21.13 14.46
C LEU A 65 -13.01 22.09 15.48
N LYS A 66 -12.22 22.66 16.39
CA LYS A 66 -12.68 23.65 17.38
C LYS A 66 -13.23 24.92 16.71
N SER A 67 -12.76 25.25 15.51
CA SER A 67 -13.26 26.37 14.71
C SER A 67 -14.50 26.03 13.86
N GLY A 68 -15.09 24.83 14.02
CA GLY A 68 -16.23 24.39 13.22
C GLY A 68 -15.90 24.13 11.74
N GLY A 69 -14.61 24.04 11.39
CA GLY A 69 -14.16 23.88 10.01
C GLY A 69 -14.25 25.14 9.15
N GLU A 70 -14.52 26.31 9.75
CA GLU A 70 -14.73 27.57 9.02
C GLU A 70 -13.43 28.19 8.47
N ARG A 71 -12.28 27.84 9.04
CA ARG A 71 -10.96 28.32 8.61
C ARG A 71 -10.10 27.16 8.16
N ALA A 72 -9.64 27.20 6.91
CA ALA A 72 -8.73 26.21 6.38
C ALA A 72 -7.42 26.17 7.20
N PRO A 73 -6.86 24.98 7.49
CA PRO A 73 -5.54 24.87 8.09
C PRO A 73 -4.46 25.53 7.21
N ALA A 74 -3.48 26.16 7.85
CA ALA A 74 -2.31 26.76 7.19
C ALA A 74 -1.00 26.11 7.69
N PRO A 75 -0.77 24.81 7.41
CA PRO A 75 0.44 24.11 7.84
C PRO A 75 1.68 24.63 7.11
N ALA A 76 2.81 24.65 7.82
CA ALA A 76 4.12 24.86 7.22
C ALA A 76 4.74 23.50 6.86
N TYR A 77 5.20 23.35 5.63
CA TYR A 77 5.82 22.12 5.16
C TYR A 77 7.33 22.27 5.02
N PRO A 78 8.12 21.23 5.34
CA PRO A 78 9.54 21.25 5.08
C PRO A 78 9.79 21.29 3.57
N GLN A 79 10.79 22.07 3.15
CA GLN A 79 11.24 22.08 1.77
C GLN A 79 12.18 20.89 1.54
N ILE A 80 11.84 20.07 0.55
CA ILE A 80 12.67 18.92 0.16
C ILE A 80 13.51 19.33 -1.04
N ASP A 81 14.83 19.14 -0.95
CA ASP A 81 15.73 19.33 -2.08
C ASP A 81 15.61 18.15 -3.07
N PRO A 82 15.14 18.37 -4.31
CA PRO A 82 15.04 17.30 -5.30
C PRO A 82 16.37 16.91 -5.95
N VAL A 83 17.44 17.70 -5.80
CA VAL A 83 18.68 17.47 -6.56
C VAL A 83 19.30 16.10 -6.23
N PRO A 84 19.54 15.72 -4.96
CA PRO A 84 20.12 14.43 -4.65
C PRO A 84 19.34 13.21 -5.15
N PRO A 85 18.00 13.09 -4.94
CA PRO A 85 17.26 11.96 -5.50
C PRO A 85 17.27 11.95 -7.04
N ARG A 86 17.20 13.13 -7.70
CA ARG A 86 17.28 13.22 -9.18
C ARG A 86 18.60 12.73 -9.74
N GLU A 87 19.72 13.07 -9.12
CA GLU A 87 21.04 12.56 -9.53
C GLU A 87 21.12 11.03 -9.45
N ARG A 88 20.56 10.45 -8.38
CA ARG A 88 20.49 8.99 -8.21
C ARG A 88 19.60 8.33 -9.25
N ILE A 89 18.44 8.92 -9.55
CA ILE A 89 17.54 8.46 -10.61
C ILE A 89 18.23 8.51 -11.97
N ALA A 90 18.92 9.60 -12.29
CA ALA A 90 19.66 9.74 -13.55
C ALA A 90 20.77 8.68 -13.67
N ALA A 91 21.55 8.47 -12.61
CA ALA A 91 22.57 7.44 -12.56
C ALA A 91 21.99 6.03 -12.70
N ALA A 92 20.83 5.75 -12.11
CA ALA A 92 20.13 4.49 -12.28
C ALA A 92 19.67 4.28 -13.73
N ARG A 93 19.06 5.30 -14.36
CA ARG A 93 18.60 5.24 -15.76
C ARG A 93 19.73 4.94 -16.73
N ALA A 94 20.92 5.49 -16.51
CA ALA A 94 22.10 5.20 -17.32
C ALA A 94 22.55 3.72 -17.27
N LEU A 95 22.11 2.96 -16.26
CA LEU A 95 22.41 1.52 -16.11
C LEU A 95 21.29 0.62 -16.64
N ILE A 96 20.15 1.16 -17.07
CA ILE A 96 18.98 0.40 -17.51
C ILE A 96 18.87 0.49 -19.05
N ASP A 97 19.70 -0.27 -19.76
CA ASP A 97 19.90 -0.16 -21.22
C ASP A 97 19.23 -1.26 -22.07
N GLY A 98 18.56 -2.23 -21.44
CA GLY A 98 17.81 -3.32 -22.12
C GLY A 98 16.28 -3.17 -22.14
N SER A 99 15.59 -4.21 -22.63
CA SER A 99 14.12 -4.22 -22.87
C SER A 99 13.39 -5.42 -22.25
N SER A 100 14.00 -6.11 -21.28
CA SER A 100 13.32 -7.17 -20.55
C SER A 100 12.27 -6.60 -19.57
N PRO A 101 11.36 -7.44 -19.03
CA PRO A 101 10.46 -7.03 -17.95
C PRO A 101 11.13 -6.39 -16.72
N VAL A 102 12.35 -6.79 -16.34
CA VAL A 102 13.09 -6.18 -15.22
C VAL A 102 13.55 -4.77 -15.55
N HIS A 103 14.07 -4.55 -16.76
CA HIS A 103 14.39 -3.21 -17.27
C HIS A 103 13.16 -2.30 -17.29
N ASP A 104 12.03 -2.79 -17.81
CA ASP A 104 10.78 -2.03 -17.85
C ASP A 104 10.26 -1.70 -16.44
N TRP A 105 10.37 -2.65 -15.52
CA TRP A 105 10.00 -2.44 -14.12
C TRP A 105 10.88 -1.37 -13.47
N LEU A 106 12.21 -1.44 -13.61
CA LEU A 106 13.12 -0.43 -13.04
C LEU A 106 12.93 0.95 -13.67
N ARG A 107 12.63 1.04 -14.98
CA ARG A 107 12.27 2.31 -15.63
C ARG A 107 11.01 2.92 -15.03
N ARG A 108 9.94 2.12 -14.88
CA ARG A 108 8.70 2.59 -14.24
C ARG A 108 8.92 3.03 -12.79
N PHE A 109 9.79 2.32 -12.06
CA PHE A 109 10.18 2.74 -10.72
C PHE A 109 10.87 4.11 -10.76
N ALA A 110 11.88 4.27 -11.62
CA ALA A 110 12.60 5.54 -11.80
C ALA A 110 11.68 6.72 -12.21
N GLU A 111 10.68 6.48 -13.05
CA GLU A 111 9.65 7.47 -13.42
C GLU A 111 8.75 7.84 -12.24
N THR A 112 8.32 6.84 -11.47
CA THR A 112 7.53 7.05 -10.25
C THR A 112 8.33 7.88 -9.24
N THR A 113 9.57 7.50 -8.96
CA THR A 113 10.43 8.22 -7.99
C THR A 113 10.71 9.66 -8.42
N GLU A 114 10.93 9.92 -9.72
CA GLU A 114 11.09 11.28 -10.25
C GLU A 114 9.82 12.13 -10.06
N THR A 115 8.66 11.52 -10.27
CA THR A 115 7.36 12.18 -10.07
C THR A 115 7.13 12.44 -8.58
N THR A 116 7.55 11.54 -7.69
CA THR A 116 7.55 11.74 -6.23
C THR A 116 8.48 12.89 -5.81
N ALA A 117 9.67 13.01 -6.40
CA ALA A 117 10.57 14.15 -6.14
C ALA A 117 9.91 15.47 -6.55
N SER A 118 9.22 15.47 -7.69
CA SER A 118 8.45 16.63 -8.17
C SER A 118 7.25 16.94 -7.27
N LEU A 119 6.54 15.93 -6.76
CA LEU A 119 5.47 16.08 -5.77
C LEU A 119 6.00 16.81 -4.53
N LEU A 120 7.08 16.30 -3.94
CA LEU A 120 7.62 16.83 -2.69
C LEU A 120 8.27 18.20 -2.82
N SER A 121 8.84 18.52 -3.98
CA SER A 121 9.38 19.86 -4.25
C SER A 121 8.30 20.92 -4.46
N ALA A 122 7.07 20.49 -4.77
CA ALA A 122 5.96 21.36 -5.10
C ALA A 122 4.94 21.50 -3.97
N VAL A 123 5.22 20.95 -2.78
CA VAL A 123 4.32 21.00 -1.62
C VAL A 123 3.90 22.44 -1.31
N GLY A 124 2.61 22.66 -1.08
CA GLY A 124 2.02 23.99 -0.88
C GLY A 124 1.75 24.77 -2.17
N THR A 125 2.04 24.21 -3.35
CA THR A 125 1.77 24.85 -4.65
C THR A 125 0.77 24.04 -5.48
N LYS A 126 0.27 24.61 -6.59
CA LYS A 126 -0.56 23.88 -7.57
C LYS A 126 0.16 22.68 -8.20
N GLY A 127 1.49 22.72 -8.30
CA GLY A 127 2.29 21.63 -8.87
C GLY A 127 2.19 20.33 -8.07
N PHE A 128 1.95 20.42 -6.75
CA PHE A 128 1.70 19.26 -5.90
C PHE A 128 0.49 18.47 -6.41
N HIS A 129 -0.61 19.14 -6.72
CA HIS A 129 -1.82 18.48 -7.21
C HIS A 129 -1.57 17.74 -8.53
N THR A 130 -0.87 18.39 -9.48
CA THR A 130 -0.51 17.75 -10.76
C THR A 130 0.31 16.47 -10.57
N ALA A 131 1.36 16.52 -9.75
CA ALA A 131 2.17 15.35 -9.46
C ALA A 131 1.39 14.27 -8.68
N SER A 132 0.53 14.68 -7.75
CA SER A 132 -0.33 13.77 -6.98
C SER A 132 -1.29 13.01 -7.88
N VAL A 133 -1.94 13.69 -8.83
CA VAL A 133 -2.83 13.05 -9.80
C VAL A 133 -2.06 12.10 -10.72
N ALA A 134 -0.83 12.46 -11.12
CA ALA A 134 0.00 11.56 -11.92
C ALA A 134 0.37 10.27 -11.18
N LEU A 135 0.65 10.35 -9.87
CA LEU A 135 1.04 9.21 -9.03
C LEU A 135 -0.15 8.35 -8.59
N TYR A 136 -1.20 8.98 -8.08
CA TYR A 136 -2.31 8.31 -7.38
C TYR A 136 -3.61 8.29 -8.19
N GLY A 137 -3.70 9.09 -9.26
CA GLY A 137 -4.94 9.34 -9.98
C GLY A 137 -5.79 10.43 -9.32
N ALA A 138 -6.88 10.78 -10.01
CA ALA A 138 -7.97 11.58 -9.48
C ALA A 138 -9.22 10.70 -9.30
N PRO A 139 -10.25 11.13 -8.53
CA PRO A 139 -11.48 10.36 -8.38
C PRO A 139 -12.17 9.98 -9.70
N GLY A 140 -12.02 10.83 -10.74
CA GLY A 140 -12.54 10.58 -12.09
C GLY A 140 -11.58 9.82 -13.02
N SER A 141 -10.37 9.45 -12.56
CA SER A 141 -9.45 8.64 -13.35
C SER A 141 -9.99 7.22 -13.52
N PRO A 142 -9.83 6.61 -14.72
CA PRO A 142 -10.22 5.22 -14.92
C PRO A 142 -9.48 4.27 -13.97
N ILE A 143 -10.21 3.29 -13.43
CA ILE A 143 -9.66 2.15 -12.70
C ILE A 143 -9.14 1.09 -13.68
N ALA A 144 -8.68 -0.06 -13.19
CA ALA A 144 -8.01 -1.09 -13.98
C ALA A 144 -8.81 -1.61 -15.20
N ASP A 145 -10.14 -1.48 -15.21
CA ASP A 145 -10.99 -1.88 -16.34
C ASP A 145 -10.97 -0.87 -17.51
N GLY A 146 -10.40 0.32 -17.31
CA GLY A 146 -10.33 1.41 -18.28
C GLY A 146 -11.68 2.05 -18.62
N LYS A 147 -12.76 1.68 -17.91
CA LYS A 147 -14.14 2.04 -18.24
C LYS A 147 -14.83 2.84 -17.15
N ARG A 148 -14.49 2.58 -15.89
CA ARG A 148 -15.12 3.22 -14.73
C ARG A 148 -14.09 3.96 -13.91
N SER A 149 -14.52 4.95 -13.17
CA SER A 149 -13.70 5.64 -12.17
C SER A 149 -14.13 5.26 -10.75
N ALA A 150 -13.31 5.59 -9.75
CA ALA A 150 -13.71 5.44 -8.34
C ALA A 150 -14.98 6.26 -8.04
N LEU A 151 -15.11 7.43 -8.65
CA LEU A 151 -16.29 8.28 -8.54
C LEU A 151 -17.55 7.61 -9.12
N ASP A 152 -17.44 6.89 -10.23
CA ASP A 152 -18.58 6.16 -10.82
C ASP A 152 -19.04 5.03 -9.90
N LEU A 153 -18.10 4.32 -9.27
CA LEU A 153 -18.43 3.27 -8.30
C LEU A 153 -19.10 3.87 -7.06
N ALA A 154 -18.58 4.97 -6.53
CA ALA A 154 -19.15 5.65 -5.37
C ALA A 154 -20.58 6.14 -5.64
N ARG A 155 -20.82 6.80 -6.79
CA ARG A 155 -22.17 7.24 -7.20
C ARG A 155 -23.14 6.09 -7.40
N ARG A 156 -22.66 4.95 -7.93
CA ARG A 156 -23.50 3.75 -8.07
C ARG A 156 -23.87 3.18 -6.71
N LEU A 157 -22.93 3.09 -5.77
CA LEU A 157 -23.20 2.63 -4.42
C LEU A 157 -24.19 3.56 -3.71
N ASP A 158 -23.99 4.87 -3.81
CA ASP A 158 -24.89 5.89 -3.28
C ASP A 158 -26.32 5.71 -3.80
N GLY A 159 -26.49 5.51 -5.11
CA GLY A 159 -27.80 5.22 -5.71
C GLY A 159 -28.44 3.91 -5.23
N LEU A 160 -27.64 2.87 -4.93
CA LEU A 160 -28.16 1.61 -4.38
C LEU A 160 -28.57 1.74 -2.90
N LEU A 161 -27.90 2.61 -2.15
CA LEU A 161 -28.16 2.83 -0.73
C LEU A 161 -29.26 3.88 -0.49
N ALA A 162 -29.54 4.75 -1.47
CA ALA A 162 -30.61 5.75 -1.37
C ALA A 162 -31.99 5.13 -1.09
N ASP A 163 -32.23 3.90 -1.56
CA ASP A 163 -33.48 3.15 -1.35
C ASP A 163 -33.52 2.41 0.01
N LEU A 164 -32.41 2.39 0.75
CA LEU A 164 -32.31 1.76 2.07
C LEU A 164 -32.81 2.72 3.16
N GLU A 165 -34.11 2.98 3.21
CA GLU A 165 -34.71 3.75 4.31
C GLU A 165 -34.77 2.91 5.60
N GLY A 166 -34.12 3.39 6.67
CA GLY A 166 -34.23 2.83 8.02
C GLY A 166 -32.87 2.54 8.65
N GLY A 167 -32.60 3.16 9.79
CA GLY A 167 -31.34 3.11 10.53
C GLY A 167 -30.96 1.72 11.04
N MET A 168 -30.54 0.83 10.14
CA MET A 168 -29.81 -0.37 10.51
C MET A 168 -28.41 0.05 10.95
N ARG A 169 -28.15 -0.04 12.26
CA ARG A 169 -26.79 0.06 12.79
C ARG A 169 -26.05 -1.22 12.39
N LEU A 170 -25.38 -1.16 11.24
CA LEU A 170 -24.56 -2.24 10.70
C LEU A 170 -23.19 -2.36 11.38
N GLU A 171 -22.78 -1.32 12.10
CA GLU A 171 -21.46 -1.27 12.74
C GLU A 171 -21.43 -2.16 13.99
N PRO A 172 -20.40 -3.03 14.12
CA PRO A 172 -20.22 -3.82 15.33
C PRO A 172 -19.97 -2.90 16.53
N PRO A 173 -20.39 -3.30 17.75
CA PRO A 173 -20.12 -2.52 18.94
C PRO A 173 -18.61 -2.42 19.19
N GLU A 174 -18.13 -1.20 19.38
CA GLU A 174 -16.75 -0.94 19.77
C GLU A 174 -16.61 -1.01 21.29
N GLY A 175 -16.12 -2.15 21.78
CA GLY A 175 -15.98 -2.45 23.21
C GLY A 175 -14.56 -2.69 23.67
N LEU A 176 -13.59 -2.70 22.74
CA LEU A 176 -12.21 -3.08 23.02
C LEU A 176 -11.30 -1.85 23.06
N SER A 177 -10.44 -1.80 24.06
CA SER A 177 -9.35 -0.84 24.19
C SER A 177 -8.16 -1.21 23.29
N ALA A 178 -7.29 -0.23 23.03
CA ALA A 178 -6.02 -0.46 22.34
C ALA A 178 -5.15 -1.55 23.01
N SER A 179 -5.20 -1.66 24.35
CA SER A 179 -4.45 -2.69 25.08
C SER A 179 -4.98 -4.09 24.80
N GLU A 180 -6.31 -4.27 24.73
CA GLU A 180 -6.94 -5.55 24.41
C GLU A 180 -6.66 -5.96 22.97
N ILE A 181 -6.75 -5.03 22.01
CA ILE A 181 -6.37 -5.29 20.61
C ILE A 181 -4.89 -5.67 20.52
N LYS A 182 -4.01 -4.96 21.23
CA LYS A 182 -2.59 -5.30 21.28
C LYS A 182 -2.35 -6.74 21.73
N GLN A 183 -2.98 -7.17 22.82
CA GLN A 183 -2.83 -8.54 23.32
C GLN A 183 -3.26 -9.59 22.27
N ARG A 184 -4.36 -9.32 21.55
CA ARG A 184 -4.86 -10.22 20.50
C ARG A 184 -3.90 -10.29 19.31
N LEU A 185 -3.37 -9.16 18.86
CA LEU A 185 -2.38 -9.10 17.79
C LEU A 185 -1.06 -9.77 18.18
N ASP A 186 -0.54 -9.49 19.39
CA ASP A 186 0.68 -10.10 19.92
C ASP A 186 0.56 -11.64 19.99
N ALA A 187 -0.65 -12.17 20.25
CA ALA A 187 -0.91 -13.61 20.25
C ALA A 187 -1.00 -14.21 18.84
N ALA A 188 -1.59 -13.48 17.88
CA ALA A 188 -1.87 -14.00 16.53
C ALA A 188 -0.67 -13.88 15.56
N LEU A 189 0.07 -12.77 15.61
CA LEU A 189 1.15 -12.47 14.67
C LEU A 189 2.27 -13.54 14.63
N PRO A 190 2.73 -14.11 15.76
CA PRO A 190 3.79 -15.11 15.75
C PRO A 190 3.45 -16.38 14.96
N ALA A 191 2.16 -16.71 14.79
CA ALA A 191 1.75 -17.88 14.02
C ALA A 191 2.17 -17.81 12.53
N HIS A 192 2.26 -16.59 11.98
CA HIS A 192 2.66 -16.36 10.59
C HIS A 192 4.08 -15.83 10.45
N PHE A 193 4.53 -14.99 11.39
CA PHE A 193 5.80 -14.30 11.29
C PHE A 193 6.91 -14.89 12.17
N GLY A 194 6.58 -15.79 13.11
CA GLY A 194 7.54 -16.36 14.05
C GLY A 194 8.30 -15.26 14.81
N ALA A 195 9.63 -15.36 14.81
CA ALA A 195 10.51 -14.38 15.46
C ALA A 195 10.51 -13.01 14.78
N ASP A 196 10.06 -12.92 13.52
CA ASP A 196 10.03 -11.68 12.74
C ASP A 196 8.67 -10.97 12.83
N ALA A 197 7.84 -11.30 13.84
CA ALA A 197 6.55 -10.66 14.06
C ALA A 197 6.68 -9.13 14.21
N PRO A 198 5.80 -8.34 13.57
CA PRO A 198 5.84 -6.90 13.72
C PRO A 198 5.48 -6.50 15.16
N ARG A 199 6.09 -5.40 15.62
CA ARG A 199 5.87 -4.86 16.97
C ARG A 199 4.51 -4.17 17.03
N VAL A 200 3.70 -4.51 18.02
CA VAL A 200 2.45 -3.78 18.27
C VAL A 200 2.68 -2.73 19.36
N GLU A 201 2.45 -1.46 19.03
CA GLU A 201 2.69 -0.32 19.91
C GLU A 201 1.39 0.42 20.21
N VAL A 202 1.25 0.97 21.42
CA VAL A 202 0.12 1.83 21.78
C VAL A 202 0.65 3.26 21.98
N THR A 203 0.06 4.23 21.29
CA THR A 203 0.51 5.64 21.35
C THR A 203 -0.60 6.61 21.04
N ARG A 204 -0.50 7.85 21.53
CA ARG A 204 -1.45 8.93 21.16
C ARG A 204 -1.17 9.53 19.78
N ASN A 205 0.03 9.32 19.23
CA ASN A 205 0.49 9.98 18.02
C ASN A 205 0.12 9.17 16.76
N VAL A 206 -1.18 8.91 16.60
CA VAL A 206 -1.77 8.25 15.42
C VAL A 206 -2.99 9.05 14.99
N SER A 207 -3.09 9.42 13.70
CA SER A 207 -4.22 10.18 13.18
C SER A 207 -5.50 9.34 13.08
N GLY A 208 -5.35 8.06 12.71
CA GLY A 208 -6.42 7.06 12.70
C GLY A 208 -6.54 6.26 14.00
N LYS A 209 -7.37 5.21 13.99
CA LYS A 209 -7.40 4.22 15.08
C LYS A 209 -6.12 3.39 15.15
N ALA A 210 -5.53 3.12 13.99
CA ALA A 210 -4.27 2.41 13.87
C ALA A 210 -3.46 2.94 12.68
N ALA A 211 -2.18 2.59 12.64
CA ALA A 211 -1.30 2.81 11.49
C ALA A 211 -0.21 1.74 11.47
N ALA A 212 0.10 1.19 10.30
CA ALA A 212 1.21 0.26 10.16
C ALA A 212 2.44 0.93 9.53
N GLY A 213 3.60 0.38 9.88
CA GLY A 213 4.87 0.65 9.21
C GLY A 213 5.49 -0.65 8.72
N ARG A 214 6.78 -0.61 8.37
CA ARG A 214 7.53 -1.76 7.85
C ARG A 214 7.56 -2.96 8.81
N ASP A 215 7.67 -2.70 10.10
CA ASP A 215 7.88 -3.71 11.15
C ASP A 215 7.01 -3.48 12.39
N TYR A 216 5.99 -2.62 12.30
CA TYR A 216 5.15 -2.29 13.44
C TYR A 216 3.69 -2.03 13.05
N ILE A 217 2.80 -2.21 14.03
CA ILE A 217 1.41 -1.74 14.01
C ILE A 217 1.22 -0.84 15.24
N LYS A 218 0.90 0.43 15.03
CA LYS A 218 0.59 1.40 16.08
C LYS A 218 -0.92 1.47 16.25
N LEU A 219 -1.37 1.31 17.48
CA LEU A 219 -2.75 1.48 17.91
C LEU A 219 -2.87 2.81 18.65
N ARG A 220 -3.93 3.56 18.38
CA ARG A 220 -4.18 4.80 19.07
C ARG A 220 -4.70 4.52 20.47
N GLU A 221 -4.03 5.07 21.48
CA GLU A 221 -4.32 4.79 22.90
C GLU A 221 -5.78 5.06 23.30
N ASP A 222 -6.37 6.14 22.79
CA ASP A 222 -7.73 6.59 23.12
C ASP A 222 -8.80 6.11 22.13
N ALA A 223 -8.46 5.21 21.19
CA ALA A 223 -9.42 4.63 20.26
C ALA A 223 -10.14 3.42 20.88
N MET A 224 -11.41 3.27 20.50
CA MET A 224 -12.20 2.06 20.73
C MET A 224 -12.25 1.22 19.46
N PHE A 225 -12.28 -0.09 19.66
CA PHE A 225 -12.20 -1.09 18.60
C PHE A 225 -13.29 -2.14 18.78
N SER A 226 -13.66 -2.77 17.68
CA SER A 226 -14.53 -3.92 17.56
C SER A 226 -13.70 -5.19 17.35
N ASP A 227 -14.35 -6.35 17.40
CA ASP A 227 -13.71 -7.62 17.04
C ASP A 227 -13.25 -7.65 15.57
N LEU A 228 -13.98 -6.95 14.68
CA LEU A 228 -13.64 -6.85 13.26
C LEU A 228 -12.32 -6.11 13.02
N ASP A 229 -12.02 -5.09 13.83
CA ASP A 229 -10.76 -4.34 13.73
C ASP A 229 -9.53 -5.25 13.92
N VAL A 230 -9.62 -6.32 14.73
CA VAL A 230 -8.50 -7.27 14.88
C VAL A 230 -8.27 -8.02 13.57
N THR A 231 -9.33 -8.55 12.97
CA THR A 231 -9.24 -9.28 11.70
C THR A 231 -8.76 -8.36 10.60
N GLN A 232 -9.30 -7.14 10.53
CA GLN A 232 -8.93 -6.11 9.57
C GLN A 232 -7.44 -5.78 9.66
N LEU A 233 -6.91 -5.51 10.85
CA LEU A 233 -5.49 -5.24 11.05
C LEU A 233 -4.59 -6.43 10.70
N LEU A 234 -5.01 -7.66 10.99
CA LEU A 234 -4.25 -8.84 10.59
C LEU A 234 -4.21 -9.01 9.07
N GLN A 235 -5.35 -8.89 8.40
CA GLN A 235 -5.46 -9.15 6.97
C GLN A 235 -4.86 -8.00 6.14
N HIS A 236 -5.25 -6.77 6.45
CA HIS A 236 -4.84 -5.57 5.72
C HIS A 236 -3.38 -5.25 6.02
N GLU A 237 -3.06 -4.97 7.29
CA GLU A 237 -1.77 -4.42 7.66
C GLU A 237 -0.70 -5.51 7.73
N ALA A 238 -0.97 -6.59 8.46
CA ALA A 238 0.05 -7.61 8.69
C ALA A 238 0.26 -8.47 7.44
N PHE A 239 -0.78 -9.13 6.94
CA PHE A 239 -0.64 -10.17 5.91
C PHE A 239 -0.52 -9.65 4.48
N VAL A 240 -0.96 -8.43 4.20
CA VAL A 240 -0.74 -7.79 2.90
C VAL A 240 0.47 -6.87 2.95
N HIS A 241 0.40 -5.76 3.68
CA HIS A 241 1.47 -4.74 3.63
C HIS A 241 2.80 -5.23 4.23
N ILE A 242 2.80 -5.65 5.50
CA ILE A 242 4.04 -6.04 6.21
C ILE A 242 4.63 -7.32 5.61
N ALA A 243 3.80 -8.33 5.35
CA ALA A 243 4.27 -9.59 4.76
C ALA A 243 4.85 -9.39 3.36
N THR A 244 4.21 -8.57 2.51
CA THR A 244 4.74 -8.27 1.18
C THR A 244 6.07 -7.51 1.27
N GLY A 245 6.18 -6.54 2.18
CA GLY A 245 7.43 -5.83 2.45
C GLY A 245 8.56 -6.76 2.90
N LYS A 246 8.29 -7.65 3.86
CA LYS A 246 9.27 -8.66 4.33
C LYS A 246 9.68 -9.62 3.22
N ASN A 247 8.73 -10.10 2.40
CA ASN A 247 9.02 -10.94 1.25
C ASN A 247 9.90 -10.22 0.21
N GLY A 248 9.64 -8.94 -0.04
CA GLY A 248 10.45 -8.10 -0.91
C GLY A 248 11.87 -7.90 -0.37
N GLN A 249 12.01 -7.69 0.94
CA GLN A 249 13.30 -7.52 1.61
C GLN A 249 14.16 -8.79 1.54
N ALA A 250 13.52 -9.98 1.57
CA ALA A 250 14.21 -11.26 1.45
C ALA A 250 14.76 -11.54 0.03
N GLN A 251 14.44 -10.71 -0.96
CA GLN A 251 14.90 -10.92 -2.34
C GLN A 251 16.38 -10.53 -2.50
N ALA A 252 17.26 -11.54 -2.67
CA ALA A 252 18.72 -11.35 -2.71
C ALA A 252 19.24 -10.41 -3.83
N ASN A 253 18.52 -10.32 -4.94
CA ASN A 253 18.93 -9.47 -6.06
C ASN A 253 18.27 -8.09 -6.02
N PHE A 254 17.02 -8.01 -5.58
CA PHE A 254 16.24 -6.78 -5.63
C PHE A 254 15.47 -6.55 -4.34
N PRO A 255 16.15 -6.18 -3.23
CA PRO A 255 15.49 -5.78 -1.99
C PRO A 255 14.52 -4.59 -2.19
N LEU A 256 14.71 -3.80 -3.26
CA LEU A 256 13.79 -2.76 -3.73
C LEU A 256 12.33 -3.23 -3.88
N LEU A 257 12.10 -4.54 -4.05
CA LEU A 257 10.75 -5.11 -4.07
C LEU A 257 10.01 -4.99 -2.73
N ALA A 258 10.72 -4.66 -1.64
CA ALA A 258 10.13 -4.37 -0.33
C ALA A 258 9.39 -3.03 -0.30
N GLU A 259 9.73 -2.10 -1.20
CA GLU A 259 9.29 -0.72 -1.07
C GLU A 259 7.82 -0.56 -1.46
N SER A 260 7.07 0.10 -0.56
CA SER A 260 5.75 0.61 -0.88
C SER A 260 5.93 1.97 -1.54
N HIS A 261 5.47 2.11 -2.77
CA HIS A 261 5.63 3.33 -3.56
C HIS A 261 4.34 3.60 -4.36
N PRO A 262 4.11 4.83 -4.84
CA PRO A 262 2.84 5.16 -5.49
C PRO A 262 2.47 4.27 -6.68
N GLY A 263 3.48 3.73 -7.36
CA GLY A 263 3.32 2.82 -8.50
C GLY A 263 2.76 1.44 -8.13
N ASN A 264 2.87 1.00 -6.88
CA ASN A 264 2.30 -0.27 -6.40
C ASN A 264 1.15 -0.10 -5.39
N ALA A 265 0.96 1.11 -4.82
CA ALA A 265 -0.06 1.41 -3.83
C ALA A 265 -1.46 0.92 -4.23
N ARG A 266 -1.95 1.25 -5.44
CA ARG A 266 -3.28 0.79 -5.91
C ARG A 266 -3.47 -0.73 -5.88
N THR A 267 -2.41 -1.49 -6.16
CA THR A 267 -2.47 -2.97 -6.12
C THR A 267 -2.42 -3.47 -4.68
N GLN A 268 -1.58 -2.89 -3.84
CA GLN A 268 -1.48 -3.23 -2.42
C GLN A 268 -2.80 -2.96 -1.69
N GLU A 269 -3.34 -1.76 -1.81
CA GLU A 269 -4.63 -1.40 -1.18
C GLU A 269 -5.77 -2.27 -1.72
N GLY A 270 -5.81 -2.52 -3.04
CA GLY A 270 -6.82 -3.39 -3.63
C GLY A 270 -6.74 -4.83 -3.13
N LEU A 271 -5.53 -5.35 -2.93
CA LEU A 271 -5.31 -6.68 -2.37
C LEU A 271 -5.68 -6.73 -0.88
N ALA A 272 -5.38 -5.67 -0.12
CA ALA A 272 -5.71 -5.56 1.29
C ALA A 272 -7.23 -5.53 1.51
N VAL A 273 -7.96 -4.68 0.78
CA VAL A 273 -9.44 -4.64 0.81
C VAL A 273 -10.05 -5.97 0.33
N PHE A 274 -9.44 -6.62 -0.67
CA PHE A 274 -9.88 -7.94 -1.08
C PHE A 274 -9.69 -8.99 0.02
N ALA A 275 -8.56 -8.95 0.74
CA ALA A 275 -8.28 -9.85 1.86
C ALA A 275 -9.26 -9.64 3.02
N GLU A 276 -9.59 -8.39 3.34
CA GLU A 276 -10.66 -8.04 4.29
C GLU A 276 -11.99 -8.69 3.88
N PHE A 277 -12.41 -8.46 2.63
CA PHE A 277 -13.70 -8.97 2.12
C PHE A 277 -13.83 -10.49 2.21
N ILE A 278 -12.81 -11.24 1.77
CA ILE A 278 -12.88 -12.71 1.77
C ILE A 278 -12.73 -13.34 3.16
N SER A 279 -12.17 -12.60 4.11
CA SER A 279 -12.01 -13.04 5.50
C SER A 279 -13.21 -12.65 6.38
N GLY A 280 -14.09 -11.77 5.89
CA GLY A 280 -15.19 -11.22 6.66
C GLY A 280 -14.72 -10.24 7.74
N ALA A 281 -13.59 -9.58 7.49
CA ALA A 281 -13.11 -8.46 8.29
C ALA A 281 -14.04 -7.24 8.17
#